data_AF-A0A534JYB1-F1
#
_entry.id   AF-A0A534JYB1-F1
#
_cell.length_a   1.000
_cell.length_b   1.000
_cell.length_c   1.000
_cell.angle_alpha   90.00
_cell.angle_beta   90.00
_cell.angle_gamma   90.00
#
_symmetry.space_group_name_H-M   'P 1'
#
loop_
_entity.id
_entity.type
_entity.pdbx_description
1 polymer ?
#
loop_
_entity_poly.entity_id
_entity_poly.type
_entity_poly.pdbx_seq_one_letter_code
_entity_poly.pdbx_strand_id
1 'polypeptide(L)' 'RQLHRSVFDMNVPDEYKVRLLDRIGETDFRLIEGSNERIQLEALLAHFALIGQELNKK' A
#
# COMPACT_ATOMS: atom_id res chain seq x y z
N ARG A 1 5.11 -9.34 5.87
CA ARG A 1 6.58 -9.14 5.75
C ARG A 1 7.09 -9.00 4.31
N GLN A 2 6.67 -9.84 3.35
CA GLN A 2 7.16 -9.74 1.96
C GLN A 2 6.81 -8.41 1.29
N LEU A 3 5.55 -7.96 1.39
CA LEU A 3 5.11 -6.68 0.79
C LEU A 3 5.90 -5.46 1.28
N HIS A 4 6.20 -5.38 2.58
CA HIS A 4 7.04 -4.31 3.12
C HIS A 4 8.42 -4.26 2.46
N ARG A 5 9.08 -5.41 2.30
CA ARG A 5 10.40 -5.48 1.65
C ARG A 5 10.31 -5.07 0.18
N SER A 6 9.32 -5.58 -0.54
CA SER A 6 9.13 -5.25 -1.96
C SER A 6 8.96 -3.74 -2.20
N VAL A 7 8.33 -3.00 -1.27
CA VAL A 7 8.18 -1.53 -1.39
C VAL A 7 9.52 -0.80 -1.25
N PHE A 8 10.41 -1.26 -0.37
CA PHE A 8 11.74 -0.64 -0.23
C PHE A 8 12.56 -0.76 -1.52
N ASP A 9 12.42 -1.88 -2.23
CA ASP A 9 13.13 -2.19 -3.46
C ASP A 9 12.55 -1.46 -4.70
N MET A 10 11.43 -0.74 -4.58
CA MET A 10 10.82 -0.01 -5.70
C MET A 10 11.66 1.21 -6.11
N ASN A 11 11.74 1.46 -7.42
CA ASN A 11 12.36 2.68 -7.96
C ASN A 11 11.33 3.83 -8.05
N VAL A 12 10.85 4.29 -6.89
CA VAL A 12 9.95 5.44 -6.75
C VAL A 12 10.48 6.39 -5.67
N PRO A 13 10.13 7.68 -5.66
CA PRO A 13 10.59 8.60 -4.62
C PRO A 13 10.15 8.14 -3.22
N ASP A 14 10.98 8.41 -2.22
CA ASP A 14 10.78 7.93 -0.84
C ASP A 14 9.46 8.38 -0.22
N GLU A 15 8.97 9.57 -0.58
CA GLU A 15 7.66 10.07 -0.15
C GLU A 15 6.53 9.09 -0.51
N TYR A 16 6.62 8.44 -1.68
CA TYR A 16 5.63 7.47 -2.14
C TYR A 16 5.83 6.11 -1.50
N LYS A 17 7.08 5.70 -1.23
CA LYS A 17 7.36 4.48 -0.45
C LYS A 17 6.74 4.56 0.93
N VAL A 18 6.89 5.69 1.63
CA VAL A 18 6.29 5.91 2.95
C VAL A 18 4.77 5.79 2.89
N ARG A 19 4.12 6.41 1.89
CA ARG A 19 2.66 6.33 1.71
C ARG A 19 2.18 4.91 1.41
N LEU A 20 2.93 4.14 0.62
CA LEU A 20 2.60 2.74 0.35
C LEU A 20 2.72 1.89 1.62
N LEU A 21 3.79 2.08 2.41
CA LEU A 21 4.01 1.37 3.66
C LEU A 21 2.92 1.66 4.70
N ASP A 22 2.47 2.91 4.81
CA ASP A 22 1.37 3.32 5.68
C ASP A 22 0.09 2.53 5.37
N ARG A 23 -0.29 2.44 4.09
CA ARG A 23 -1.48 1.69 3.67
C ARG A 23 -1.34 0.19 3.86
N ILE A 24 -0.16 -0.38 3.64
CA ILE A 24 0.10 -1.80 3.94
C ILE A 24 -0.08 -2.05 5.44
N GLY A 25 0.47 -1.20 6.30
CA GLY A 25 0.35 -1.33 7.75
C GLY A 25 -1.09 -1.23 8.24
N GLU A 26 -1.86 -0.27 7.70
CA GLU A 26 -3.29 -0.14 8.02
C GLU A 26 -4.10 -1.37 7.59
N THR A 27 -3.85 -1.88 6.38
CA THR A 27 -4.50 -3.11 5.90
C THR A 27 -4.14 -4.32 6.77
N ASP A 28 -2.86 -4.51 7.11
CA ASP A 28 -2.39 -5.61 7.95
C ASP A 28 -3.05 -5.56 9.33
N PHE A 29 -3.12 -4.36 9.94
CA PHE A 29 -3.82 -4.15 11.20
C PHE A 29 -5.30 -4.54 11.10
N ARG A 30 -6.02 -4.08 10.06
CA ARG A 30 -7.45 -4.40 9.88
C ARG A 30 -7.69 -5.89 9.66
N LEU A 31 -6.80 -6.57 8.94
CA LEU A 31 -6.87 -8.02 8.74
C LEU A 31 -6.69 -8.76 10.08
N ILE A 32 -5.75 -8.34 10.92
CA ILE A 32 -5.54 -8.91 12.27
C ILE A 32 -6.79 -8.73 13.14
N GLU A 33 -7.45 -7.58 13.06
CA GLU A 33 -8.71 -7.30 13.78
C GLU A 33 -9.94 -8.07 13.23
N GLY A 34 -9.76 -8.95 12.23
CA GLY A 34 -10.82 -9.81 11.71
C GLY A 34 -11.68 -9.17 10.62
N SER A 35 -11.19 -8.10 9.96
CA SER A 35 -11.90 -7.51 8.82
C SER A 35 -11.97 -8.48 7.63
N ASN A 36 -12.92 -8.24 6.72
CA ASN A 36 -13.05 -9.02 5.49
C ASN A 36 -11.82 -8.86 4.59
N GLU A 37 -11.09 -9.96 4.36
CA GLU A 37 -9.84 -9.96 3.61
C GLU A 37 -9.98 -9.38 2.20
N ARG A 38 -11.00 -9.84 1.46
CA ARG A 38 -11.23 -9.40 0.09
C ARG A 38 -11.43 -7.89 0.01
N ILE A 39 -12.28 -7.34 0.87
CA ILE A 39 -12.54 -5.89 0.91
C ILE A 39 -11.26 -5.11 1.24
N GLN A 40 -10.46 -5.58 2.21
CA GLN A 40 -9.23 -4.89 2.58
C GLN A 40 -8.17 -4.92 1.47
N LEU A 41 -8.03 -6.05 0.77
CA LEU A 41 -7.11 -6.18 -0.36
C LEU A 41 -7.56 -5.34 -1.56
N GLU A 42 -8.86 -5.33 -1.88
CA GLU A 42 -9.43 -4.47 -2.93
C GLU A 42 -9.20 -2.97 -2.60
N ALA A 43 -9.39 -2.57 -1.34
CA ALA A 43 -9.10 -1.21 -0.89
C ALA A 43 -7.61 -0.85 -0.99
N LEU A 44 -6.72 -1.76 -0.59
CA LEU A 44 -5.28 -1.56 -0.70
C LEU A 44 -4.83 -1.35 -2.15
N LEU A 45 -5.35 -2.18 -3.07
CA LEU A 45 -5.09 -2.04 -4.51
C LEU A 45 -5.61 -0.71 -5.07
N ALA A 46 -6.79 -0.27 -4.63
CA ALA A 46 -7.32 1.04 -5.02
C ALA A 46 -6.41 2.19 -4.54
N HIS A 47 -5.90 2.13 -3.30
CA HIS A 47 -4.93 3.11 -2.80
C HIS A 47 -3.63 3.11 -3.61
N PHE A 48 -3.11 1.93 -3.98
CA PHE A 48 -1.91 1.83 -4.81
C PHE A 48 -2.14 2.44 -6.20
N ALA A 49 -3.30 2.20 -6.81
CA ALA A 49 -3.66 2.80 -8.09
C ALA A 49 -3.70 4.34 -8.02
N LEU A 50 -4.28 4.90 -6.96
CA LEU A 50 -4.31 6.36 -6.75
C LEU A 50 -2.90 6.95 -6.59
N ILE A 51 -2.06 6.30 -5.78
CA ILE A 51 -0.66 6.69 -5.61
C ILE A 51 0.10 6.64 -6.95
N GLY A 52 -0.10 5.59 -7.74
CA GLY A 52 0.48 5.45 -9.08
C GLY A 52 0.02 6.54 -10.05
N GLN A 53 -1.25 6.95 -9.99
CA GLN A 53 -1.76 8.06 -10.80
C GLN A 53 -1.12 9.40 -10.41
N GLU A 54 -0.88 9.64 -9.12
CA GLU A 54 -0.19 10.85 -8.67
C GLU A 54 1.28 10.87 -9.08
N LEU A 55 1.96 9.73 -9.04
CA LEU A 55 3.33 9.57 -9.54
C LEU A 55 3.43 9.96 -11.02
N ASN A 56 2.50 9.50 -11.85
CA ASN A 56 2.48 9.79 -13.29
C ASN A 56 2.15 11.25 -13.65
N LYS A 57 1.67 12.04 -12.68
CA LYS A 57 1.34 13.46 -12.87
C LYS A 57 2.48 14.41 -12.50
N LYS A 58 3.51 13.92 -11.82
CA LYS A 58 4.76 14.64 -11.55
C LYS A 58 5.76 14.41 -12.67
#